data_AF-A0AAE3ZV68-F1
#
_entry.id   AF-A0AAE3ZV68-F1
#
_cell.length_a   1.000
_cell.length_b   1.000
_cell.length_c   1.000
_cell.angle_alpha   90.00
_cell.angle_beta   90.00
_cell.angle_gamma   90.00
#
_symmetry.space_group_name_H-M   'P 1'
#
loop_
_entity.id
_entity.type
_entity.pdbx_description
1 polymer ?
#
loop_
_entity_poly.entity_id
_entity_poly.type
_entity_poly.pdbx_seq_one_letter_code
_entity_poly.pdbx_strand_id
1 'polypeptide(L)' 'MRIGAVVIVIWLIIGALAAGQRGYFANDPENCAEISTTAVTIVAGPLNYVGLNPKVDCDVPQPSE' A
#
# COMPACT_ATOMS: atom_id res chain seq x y z
N MET A 1 -17.49 -14.39 12.39
CA MET A 1 -16.30 -13.90 13.13
C MET A 1 -14.99 -14.54 12.63
N ARG A 2 -14.84 -15.88 12.61
CA ARG A 2 -13.57 -16.54 12.19
C ARG A 2 -13.19 -16.31 10.72
N ILE A 3 -14.16 -16.39 9.80
CA ILE A 3 -13.89 -16.29 8.35
C ILE A 3 -13.35 -14.91 7.97
N GLY A 4 -13.95 -13.83 8.52
CA GLY A 4 -13.48 -12.46 8.26
C GLY A 4 -12.04 -12.22 8.72
N ALA A 5 -11.67 -12.75 9.90
CA ALA A 5 -10.29 -12.66 10.39
C ALA A 5 -9.30 -13.38 9.47
N VAL A 6 -9.66 -14.57 8.97
CA VAL A 6 -8.82 -15.32 8.02
C VAL A 6 -8.65 -14.54 6.71
N VAL A 7 -9.72 -13.94 6.20
CA VAL A 7 -9.66 -13.10 4.99
C VAL A 7 -8.72 -11.90 5.20
N ILE A 8 -8.82 -11.21 6.33
CA ILE A 8 -7.94 -10.07 6.65
C ILE A 8 -6.47 -10.52 6.79
N VAL A 9 -6.20 -11.67 7.39
CA VAL A 9 -4.82 -12.18 7.49
C VAL A 9 -4.24 -12.46 6.12
N ILE A 10 -4.98 -13.15 5.24
CA ILE A 10 -4.56 -13.42 3.87
C ILE A 10 -4.33 -12.10 3.11
N TRP A 11 -5.24 -11.14 3.28
CA TRP A 11 -5.13 -9.80 2.71
C TRP A 11 -3.83 -9.10 3.10
N LEU A 12 -3.51 -9.07 4.39
CA LEU A 12 -2.29 -8.44 4.90
C LEU A 12 -1.02 -9.15 4.42
N ILE A 13 -1.05 -10.48 4.29
CA ILE A 13 0.08 -11.24 3.73
C ILE A 13 0.32 -10.83 2.27
N ILE A 14 -0.72 -10.76 1.44
CA ILE A 14 -0.61 -10.31 0.05
C ILE A 14 -0.06 -8.88 -0.01
N GLY A 15 -0.54 -7.99 0.87
CA GLY A 15 -0.05 -6.62 0.96
C GLY A 15 1.42 -6.52 1.35
N ALA A 16 1.86 -7.30 2.33
CA ALA A 16 3.26 -7.39 2.73
C ALA A 16 4.15 -7.88 1.58
N LEU A 17 3.72 -8.91 0.84
CA LEU A 17 4.43 -9.37 -0.34
C LEU A 17 4.53 -8.29 -1.42
N ALA A 18 3.47 -7.50 -1.64
CA ALA A 18 3.48 -6.40 -2.60
C ALA A 18 4.43 -5.27 -2.20
N ALA A 19 4.50 -4.93 -0.91
CA ALA A 19 5.47 -3.98 -0.38
C ALA A 19 6.91 -4.49 -0.53
N GLY A 20 7.14 -5.78 -0.26
CA GLY A 20 8.44 -6.43 -0.46
C GLY A 20 8.89 -6.45 -1.92
N GLN A 21 7.99 -6.74 -2.87
CA GLN A 21 8.28 -6.68 -4.31
C GLN A 21 8.64 -5.27 -4.79
N ARG A 22 8.14 -4.23 -4.13
CA ARG A 22 8.53 -2.83 -4.38
C ARG A 22 9.83 -2.41 -3.70
N GLY A 23 10.45 -3.30 -2.92
CA GLY A 23 11.69 -3.01 -2.21
C GLY A 23 11.52 -2.16 -0.96
N TYR A 24 10.29 -1.98 -0.45
CA TYR A 24 10.01 -1.11 0.70
C TYR A 24 10.52 -1.63 2.05
N PHE A 25 11.14 -2.81 2.06
CA PHE A 25 11.80 -3.39 3.23
C PHE A 25 13.33 -3.43 3.10
N ALA A 26 13.89 -2.86 2.02
CA ALA A 26 15.31 -2.97 1.73
C ALA A 26 16.18 -2.06 2.61
N ASN A 27 15.63 -0.95 3.12
CA ASN A 27 16.33 0.02 3.94
C ASN A 27 15.49 0.40 5.17
N ASP A 28 16.15 0.95 6.19
CA ASP A 28 15.46 1.61 7.29
C ASP A 28 14.77 2.88 6.78
N PRO A 29 13.53 3.15 7.19
CA PRO A 29 12.78 4.28 6.69
C PRO A 29 13.41 5.60 7.15
N GLU A 30 13.77 6.46 6.19
CA GLU A 30 14.45 7.73 6.49
C GLU A 30 13.47 8.83 6.94
N ASN A 31 12.18 8.66 6.64
CA ASN A 31 11.14 9.64 6.95
C ASN A 31 9.74 9.01 7.12
N CYS A 32 8.80 9.80 7.66
CA CYS A 32 7.41 9.38 7.85
C CYS A 32 6.68 9.05 6.53
N ALA A 33 7.11 9.64 5.41
CA ALA A 33 6.50 9.39 4.10
C ALA A 33 6.78 7.96 3.63
N GLU A 34 7.97 7.43 3.88
CA GLU A 34 8.32 6.06 3.54
C GLU A 34 7.54 5.05 4.38
N ILE A 35 7.44 5.27 5.70
CA ILE A 35 6.63 4.42 6.60
C ILE A 35 5.16 4.42 6.16
N SER A 36 4.60 5.60 5.91
CA SER A 36 3.20 5.72 5.48
C SER A 36 2.97 5.10 4.11
N THR A 37 3.90 5.24 3.17
CA THR A 37 3.83 4.60 1.84
C THR A 37 3.81 3.08 1.96
N THR A 38 4.69 2.51 2.79
CA THR A 38 4.75 1.07 3.05
C THR A 38 3.45 0.57 3.68
N ALA A 39 2.97 1.25 4.73
CA ALA A 39 1.73 0.89 5.41
C ALA A 39 0.50 0.96 4.48
N VAL A 40 0.37 2.04 3.70
CA VAL A 40 -0.69 2.19 2.70
C VAL A 40 -0.60 1.09 1.65
N THR A 41 0.61 0.73 1.21
CA THR A 41 0.80 -0.35 0.24
C THR A 41 0.35 -1.71 0.79
N ILE A 42 0.57 -1.99 2.07
CA ILE A 42 0.11 -3.24 2.68
C ILE A 42 -1.42 -3.30 2.75
N VAL A 43 -2.08 -2.20 3.10
CA VAL A 43 -3.54 -2.17 3.27
C VAL A 43 -4.28 -2.05 1.93
N ALA A 44 -3.83 -1.14 1.07
CA ALA A 44 -4.48 -0.80 -0.19
C ALA A 44 -3.94 -1.59 -1.39
N GLY A 45 -2.72 -2.14 -1.32
CA GLY A 45 -2.12 -2.94 -2.40
C GLY A 45 -3.00 -4.12 -2.85
N PRO A 46 -3.59 -4.91 -1.92
CA PRO A 46 -4.47 -6.01 -2.30
C PRO A 46 -5.78 -5.55 -2.97
N LEU A 47 -6.19 -4.28 -2.82
CA LEU A 47 -7.37 -3.73 -3.53
C LEU A 47 -7.20 -3.81 -5.05
N ASN A 48 -5.97 -3.68 -5.56
CA ASN A 48 -5.68 -3.80 -6.99
C ASN A 48 -6.03 -5.20 -7.53
N TYR A 49 -5.77 -6.26 -6.74
CA TYR A 49 -6.03 -7.64 -7.12
C TYR A 49 -7.52 -8.02 -7.10
N VAL A 50 -8.35 -7.25 -6.40
CA VAL A 50 -9.82 -7.40 -6.45
C VAL A 50 -10.47 -6.45 -7.46
N GLY A 51 -9.68 -5.82 -8.35
CA GLY A 51 -10.16 -5.00 -9.45
C GLY A 51 -10.65 -3.61 -9.05
N LEU A 52 -10.38 -3.17 -7.81
CA LEU A 52 -10.67 -1.83 -7.37
C LEU A 52 -9.55 -0.90 -7.87
N ASN A 53 -9.92 0.16 -8.60
CA ASN A 53 -9.01 1.19 -9.10
C ASN A 53 -9.21 2.50 -8.31
N PRO A 54 -8.64 2.62 -7.10
CA PRO A 54 -8.78 3.82 -6.30
C PRO A 54 -8.06 5.00 -6.98
N LYS A 55 -8.84 6.00 -7.38
CA LYS A 55 -8.32 7.28 -7.90
C LYS A 55 -8.25 8.26 -6.75
N VAL A 56 -7.11 8.93 -6.61
CA VAL A 56 -6.93 10.04 -5.68
C VAL A 56 -6.92 11.31 -6.52
N ASP A 57 -7.81 12.24 -6.21
CA ASP A 57 -7.80 13.56 -6.82
C ASP A 57 -6.72 14.39 -6.12
N CYS A 58 -5.66 14.72 -6.86
CA CYS A 58 -4.55 15.52 -6.36
C CYS A 58 -4.49 16.83 -7.12
N ASP A 59 -4.65 17.95 -6.42
CA ASP A 59 -4.39 19.28 -6.96
C ASP A 59 -2.87 19.46 -7.04
N VAL A 60 -2.30 19.13 -8.20
CA VAL A 60 -0.87 19.32 -8.47
C VAL A 60 -0.64 20.74 -9.00
N PRO A 61 0.25 21.53 -8.37
CA PRO A 61 0.56 22.86 -8.86
C PRO A 61 1.15 22.79 -10.27
N GLN A 62 0.80 23.75 -11.13
CA GLN A 62 1.33 23.81 -12.48
C GLN A 62 2.86 23.97 -12.42
N PRO A 63 3.63 23.25 -13.26
CA PRO A 63 5.08 23.41 -13.30
C PRO A 63 5.39 24.86 -13.66
N SER A 64 6.19 25.53 -12.83
CA SER A 64 6.82 26.79 -13.22
C SER A 64 8.01 26.46 -14.12
N GLU A 65 7.99 26.98 -15.34
CA GLU A 65 9.10 26.92 -16.29
C GLU A 65 10.36 27.62 -15.78
#